data_AF-A0A4P7Y966-F1
#
_entry.id   AF-A0A4P7Y966-F1
#
_cell.length_a   1.000
_cell.length_b   1.000
_cell.length_c   1.000
_cell.angle_alpha   90.00
_cell.angle_beta   90.00
_cell.angle_gamma   90.00
#
_symmetry.space_group_name_H-M   'P 1'
#
loop_
_entity.id
_entity.type
_entity.pdbx_description
1 polymer ?
#
loop_
_entity_poly.entity_id
_entity_poly.type
_entity_poly.pdbx_seq_one_letter_code
_entity_poly.pdbx_strand_id
1 'polypeptide(L)'
;MITCVRHLAALALGLALCASAQAQNLPGSNDANNSPIHRANPNSMQGTQPNAPAIRGIQTGPTTRTPTLENGGIGNRYPQRQAAPSRPATETKTPTVDANGNRRP
;
A
#
# COMPACT_ATOMS: atom_id res chain seq x y z
N MET A 1 50.95 -39.13 -19.10
CA MET A 1 51.01 -37.76 -18.56
C MET A 1 50.19 -36.75 -19.37
N ILE A 2 50.23 -36.80 -20.71
CA ILE A 2 49.50 -35.87 -21.62
C ILE A 2 47.98 -35.87 -21.44
N THR A 3 47.35 -37.02 -21.18
CA THR A 3 45.90 -37.13 -21.03
C THR A 3 45.37 -36.41 -19.78
N CYS A 4 46.12 -36.46 -18.67
CA CYS A 4 45.75 -35.82 -17.41
C CYS A 4 45.72 -34.28 -17.53
N VAL A 5 46.71 -33.71 -18.23
CA VAL A 5 46.82 -32.27 -18.47
C VAL A 5 45.65 -31.75 -19.31
N ARG A 6 45.14 -32.55 -20.27
CA ARG A 6 44.00 -32.19 -21.11
C ARG A 6 42.68 -32.15 -20.33
N HIS A 7 42.48 -33.08 -19.41
CA HIS A 7 41.30 -33.09 -18.55
C HIS A 7 41.30 -31.93 -17.56
N LEU A 8 42.47 -31.61 -16.98
CA LEU A 8 42.64 -30.45 -16.11
C LEU A 8 42.38 -29.14 -16.87
N ALA A 9 42.88 -29.01 -18.10
CA ALA A 9 42.62 -27.85 -18.94
C ALA A 9 41.13 -27.71 -19.33
N ALA A 10 40.46 -28.80 -19.66
CA ALA A 10 39.03 -28.80 -19.96
C ALA A 10 38.18 -28.41 -18.74
N LEU A 11 38.57 -28.88 -17.55
CA LEU A 11 37.88 -28.58 -16.30
C LEU A 11 38.09 -27.12 -15.87
N ALA A 12 39.32 -26.59 -16.04
CA ALA A 12 39.62 -25.18 -15.80
C ALA A 12 38.85 -24.26 -16.76
N LEU A 13 38.73 -24.63 -18.04
CA LEU A 13 37.96 -23.88 -19.02
C LEU A 13 36.46 -23.93 -18.69
N GLY A 14 35.92 -25.08 -18.29
CA GLY A 14 34.53 -25.22 -17.86
C GLY A 14 34.18 -24.34 -16.64
N LEU A 15 35.07 -24.27 -15.65
CA LEU A 15 34.88 -23.37 -14.50
C LEU A 15 34.95 -21.88 -14.89
N ALA A 16 35.82 -21.51 -15.83
CA ALA A 16 35.96 -20.13 -16.28
C ALA A 16 34.72 -19.62 -17.04
N LEU A 17 34.01 -20.49 -17.76
CA LEU A 17 32.81 -20.10 -18.53
C LEU A 17 31.50 -20.11 -17.72
N CYS A 18 31.41 -20.85 -16.61
CA CYS A 18 30.18 -20.95 -15.82
C CYS A 18 29.97 -19.81 -14.80
N ALA A 19 30.96 -18.93 -14.62
CA ALA A 19 30.95 -17.92 -13.56
C ALA A 19 30.40 -16.57 -14.04
N SER A 20 29.11 -16.45 -14.35
CA SER A 20 28.41 -15.15 -14.33
C SER A 20 26.89 -15.27 -14.56
N ALA A 21 26.16 -15.72 -13.54
CA ALA A 21 24.74 -15.40 -13.43
C ALA A 21 24.61 -14.14 -12.56
N GLN A 22 24.40 -12.98 -13.17
CA GLN A 22 24.13 -11.72 -12.46
C GLN A 22 22.61 -11.47 -12.48
N ALA A 23 21.98 -11.49 -11.30
CA ALA A 23 20.58 -11.09 -11.17
C ALA A 23 20.48 -9.55 -11.19
N GLN A 24 20.36 -8.96 -12.38
CA GLN A 24 20.10 -7.52 -12.52
C GLN A 24 18.60 -7.27 -12.67
N ASN A 25 18.00 -6.56 -11.70
CA ASN A 25 16.64 -6.05 -11.83
C ASN A 25 16.61 -4.91 -12.87
N LEU A 26 15.61 -4.92 -13.75
CA LEU A 26 15.36 -3.81 -14.67
C LEU A 26 15.05 -2.52 -13.88
N PRO A 27 15.41 -1.33 -14.41
CA PRO A 27 15.00 -0.06 -13.82
C PRO A 27 13.47 0.00 -13.65
N GLY A 28 13.01 0.14 -12.41
CA GLY A 28 11.58 0.15 -12.06
C GLY A 28 10.98 -1.20 -11.64
N SER A 29 11.72 -2.31 -11.79
CA SER A 29 11.31 -3.61 -11.25
C SER A 29 11.56 -3.67 -9.74
N ASN A 30 10.48 -3.70 -8.96
CA ASN A 30 10.51 -3.85 -7.50
C ASN A 30 9.96 -5.23 -7.11
N ASP A 31 10.62 -6.30 -7.54
CA ASP A 31 10.31 -7.64 -7.06
C ASP A 31 10.84 -7.82 -5.63
N ALA A 32 10.03 -7.41 -4.64
CA ALA A 32 10.32 -7.58 -3.21
C ALA A 32 10.50 -9.04 -2.77
N ASN A 33 10.15 -9.99 -3.65
CA ASN A 33 10.29 -11.42 -3.41
C ASN A 33 11.61 -12.00 -3.95
N ASN A 34 12.38 -11.24 -4.74
CA ASN A 34 13.65 -11.70 -5.32
C ASN A 34 14.84 -10.92 -4.74
N SER A 35 14.89 -10.84 -3.41
CA SER A 35 16.01 -10.26 -2.66
C SER A 35 16.97 -11.35 -2.18
N PRO A 36 18.28 -11.06 -1.98
CA PRO A 36 19.26 -12.03 -1.48
C PRO A 36 18.91 -12.64 -0.12
N ILE A 37 18.02 -11.99 0.63
CA ILE A 37 17.45 -12.50 1.88
C ILE A 37 16.22 -13.34 1.54
N HIS A 38 16.36 -14.66 1.69
CA HIS A 38 15.27 -15.62 1.48
C HIS A 38 14.27 -15.60 2.64
N ARG A 39 12.98 -15.45 2.30
CA ARG A 39 11.89 -15.39 3.29
C ARG A 39 11.46 -16.80 3.68
N ALA A 40 11.63 -17.19 4.94
CA ALA A 40 11.09 -18.45 5.45
C ALA A 40 9.55 -18.46 5.54
N ASN A 41 8.94 -17.28 5.68
CA ASN A 41 7.50 -17.09 5.70
C ASN A 41 7.10 -16.10 4.58
N PRO A 42 6.26 -16.50 3.62
CA PRO A 42 5.82 -15.64 2.52
C PRO A 42 5.02 -14.40 2.96
N ASN A 43 4.58 -14.31 4.22
CA ASN A 43 3.92 -13.13 4.79
C ASN A 43 4.87 -12.23 5.63
N SER A 44 6.08 -12.67 5.98
CA SER A 44 7.02 -11.86 6.77
C SER A 44 7.89 -10.96 5.90
N MET A 45 7.84 -9.64 6.07
CA MET A 45 8.67 -8.68 5.34
C MET A 45 9.94 -8.26 6.10
N GLN A 46 10.24 -8.91 7.23
CA GLN A 46 11.41 -8.60 8.03
C GLN A 46 12.69 -8.77 7.18
N GLY A 47 13.53 -7.73 7.16
CA GLY A 47 14.79 -7.73 6.42
C GLY A 47 14.67 -7.57 4.89
N THR A 48 13.47 -7.56 4.33
CA THR A 48 13.23 -7.34 2.88
C THR A 48 12.56 -6.00 2.58
N GLN A 49 12.07 -5.32 3.61
CA GLN A 49 11.49 -4.00 3.44
C GLN A 49 12.58 -2.95 3.16
N PRO A 50 12.40 -2.10 2.13
CA PRO A 50 13.30 -0.97 1.89
C PRO A 50 13.37 -0.09 3.14
N ASN A 51 14.58 0.22 3.60
CA ASN A 51 14.80 1.17 4.69
C ASN A 51 14.65 2.64 4.23
N ALA A 52 14.70 2.87 2.91
CA ALA A 52 14.51 4.19 2.33
C ALA A 52 13.01 4.53 2.25
N PRO A 53 12.58 5.72 2.69
CA PRO A 53 11.21 6.19 2.48
C PRO A 53 10.87 6.25 0.99
N ALA A 54 9.62 5.93 0.65
CA ALA A 54 9.13 6.11 -0.71
C ALA A 54 9.23 7.59 -1.10
N ILE A 55 9.96 7.88 -2.19
CA ILE A 55 10.03 9.23 -2.76
C ILE A 55 8.64 9.55 -3.32
N ARG A 56 7.92 10.45 -2.64
CA ARG A 56 6.62 10.95 -3.11
C ARG A 56 6.87 12.10 -4.07
N GLY A 57 6.34 12.00 -5.29
CA GLY A 57 6.29 13.13 -6.22
C GLY A 57 5.44 14.29 -5.69
N ILE A 58 5.44 15.40 -6.41
CA ILE A 58 4.62 16.57 -6.07
C ILE A 58 3.15 16.16 -6.07
N GLN A 59 2.47 16.28 -4.92
CA GLN A 59 1.04 16.04 -4.82
C GLN A 59 0.28 17.23 -5.43
N THR A 60 -0.30 17.02 -6.61
CA THR A 60 -1.10 18.03 -7.33
C THR A 60 -2.59 18.02 -6.93
N GLY A 61 -2.97 17.20 -5.95
CA GLY A 61 -4.36 17.02 -5.55
C GLY A 61 -4.51 16.47 -4.12
N PRO A 62 -5.77 16.40 -3.63
CA PRO A 62 -6.04 15.90 -2.28
C PRO A 62 -5.62 14.44 -2.14
N THR A 63 -4.96 14.11 -1.02
CA THR A 63 -4.59 12.74 -0.69
C THR A 63 -5.86 11.91 -0.49
N THR A 64 -6.10 10.91 -1.36
CA THR A 64 -7.14 9.92 -1.15
C THR A 64 -6.79 9.05 0.06
N ARG A 65 -7.69 9.01 1.06
CA ARG A 65 -7.54 8.14 2.22
C ARG A 65 -7.59 6.68 1.77
N THR A 66 -6.64 5.88 2.23
CA THR A 66 -6.62 4.44 1.96
C THR A 66 -7.96 3.80 2.38
N PRO A 67 -8.55 2.92 1.57
CA PRO A 67 -9.74 2.17 1.97
C PRO A 67 -9.41 1.32 3.21
N THR A 68 -10.17 1.51 4.27
CA THR A 68 -10.14 0.75 5.52
C THR A 68 -11.51 0.12 5.80
N LEU A 69 -11.60 -0.71 6.84
CA LEU A 69 -12.88 -1.24 7.26
C LEU A 69 -13.76 -0.12 7.83
N GLU A 70 -13.17 0.76 8.63
CA GLU A 70 -13.83 1.85 9.37
C GLU A 70 -14.43 2.92 8.46
N ASN A 71 -13.72 3.28 7.39
CA ASN A 71 -14.21 4.23 6.39
C ASN A 71 -15.06 3.57 5.29
N GLY A 72 -15.22 2.25 5.35
CA GLY A 72 -16.04 1.47 4.43
C GLY A 72 -15.49 1.27 3.03
N GLY A 73 -14.24 1.62 2.77
CA GLY A 73 -13.61 1.40 1.46
C GLY A 73 -13.30 -0.07 1.16
N ILE A 74 -13.23 -0.94 2.18
CA ILE A 74 -12.92 -2.38 2.01
C ILE A 74 -14.17 -3.24 1.70
N GLY A 75 -15.39 -2.70 1.79
CA GLY A 75 -16.62 -3.43 1.43
C GLY A 75 -17.03 -4.58 2.35
N ASN A 76 -16.17 -5.04 3.27
CA ASN A 76 -16.43 -6.16 4.20
C ASN A 76 -17.16 -5.75 5.49
N ARG A 77 -17.84 -4.60 5.52
CA ARG A 77 -18.60 -4.17 6.71
C ARG A 77 -19.95 -4.88 6.77
N TYR A 78 -20.39 -5.20 7.99
CA TYR A 78 -21.79 -5.49 8.23
C TYR A 78 -22.67 -4.31 7.83
N PRO A 79 -23.93 -4.53 7.40
CA PRO A 79 -24.87 -3.45 7.12
C PRO A 79 -24.94 -2.50 8.31
N GLN A 80 -24.34 -1.33 8.17
CA GLN A 80 -24.42 -0.30 9.18
C GLN A 80 -25.86 0.19 9.15
N ARG A 81 -26.60 -0.08 10.23
CA ARG A 81 -27.98 0.40 10.40
C ARG A 81 -27.96 1.88 10.01
N GLN A 82 -28.62 2.22 8.90
CA GLN A 82 -28.76 3.60 8.47
C GLN A 82 -29.24 4.36 9.69
N ALA A 83 -28.48 5.38 10.12
CA ALA A 83 -28.92 6.23 11.22
C ALA A 83 -30.37 6.62 10.91
N ALA A 84 -31.27 6.38 11.86
CA ALA A 84 -32.68 6.71 11.69
C ALA A 84 -32.74 8.16 11.16
N PRO A 85 -33.54 8.43 10.11
CA PRO A 85 -33.59 9.76 9.53
C PRO A 85 -33.75 10.78 10.65
N SER A 86 -32.81 11.73 10.71
CA SER A 86 -32.84 12.80 11.70
C SER A 86 -34.21 13.46 11.60
N ARG A 87 -34.92 13.55 12.73
CA ARG A 87 -36.23 14.20 12.80
C ARG A 87 -36.09 15.58 12.15
N PRO A 88 -37.02 15.99 11.26
CA PRO A 88 -37.00 17.35 10.71
C PRO A 88 -36.88 18.34 11.86
N ALA A 89 -35.94 19.29 11.76
CA ALA A 89 -35.81 20.35 12.74
C ALA A 89 -37.17 21.07 12.83
N THR A 90 -37.80 21.06 14.00
CA THR A 90 -38.94 21.95 14.24
C THR A 90 -38.38 23.36 14.21
N GLU A 91 -38.67 24.12 13.15
CA GLU A 91 -38.41 25.56 13.16
C GLU A 91 -39.15 26.16 14.36
N THR A 92 -38.39 26.76 15.27
CA THR A 92 -39.00 27.52 16.37
C THR A 92 -39.53 28.81 15.76
N LYS A 93 -40.81 28.84 15.40
CA LYS A 93 -41.47 30.07 14.94
C LYS A 93 -41.41 31.08 16.09
N THR A 94 -40.68 32.17 15.90
CA THR A 94 -40.67 33.29 16.83
C THR A 94 -42.10 33.83 16.98
N PRO A 95 -42.60 34.06 18.22
CA PRO A 95 -43.92 34.63 18.42
C PRO A 95 -43.95 36.01 17.75
N THR A 96 -44.95 36.23 16.88
CA THR A 96 -45.16 37.54 16.26
C THR A 96 -45.64 38.48 17.36
N VAL A 97 -44.74 39.38 17.77
CA VAL A 97 -45.06 40.50 18.66
C VAL A 97 -45.53 41.68 17.81
N ASP A 98 -46.62 42.32 18.24
CA ASP A 98 -47.06 43.56 17.62
C ASP A 98 -46.15 44.74 17.98
N ALA A 99 -46.38 45.91 17.36
CA ALA A 99 -45.60 47.13 17.61
C ALA A 99 -45.63 47.60 19.08
N ASN A 100 -46.52 47.03 19.89
CA ASN A 100 -46.71 47.37 21.30
C ASN A 100 -46.09 46.31 22.23
N GLY A 101 -45.42 45.29 21.68
CA GLY A 101 -44.73 44.23 22.43
C GLY A 101 -45.62 43.08 22.88
N ASN A 102 -46.88 43.02 22.44
CA ASN A 102 -47.81 41.97 22.84
C ASN A 102 -47.75 40.78 21.87
N ARG A 103 -47.79 39.56 22.41
CA ARG A 103 -47.84 38.33 21.58
C ARG A 103 -49.21 38.20 20.93
N ARG A 104 -49.26 38.09 19.60
CA ARG A 104 -50.49 37.78 18.86
C ARG A 104 -50.79 36.27 18.90
N PRO A 105 -52.04 35.84 19.14
CA PRO A 105 -52.44 34.43 19.08
C PRO A 105 -52.37 33.87 17.66
#